data_AF-A0A0G0F1H6-F1
#
_entry.id   AF-A0A0G0F1H6-F1
#
_cell.length_a   1.000
_cell.length_b   1.000
_cell.length_c   1.000
_cell.angle_alpha   90.00
_cell.angle_beta   90.00
_cell.angle_gamma   90.00
#
_symmetry.space_group_name_H-M   'P 1'
#
loop_
_entity.id
_entity.type
_entity.pdbx_description
1 polymer ?
#
loop_
_entity_poly.entity_id
_entity_poly.type
_entity_poly.pdbx_seq_one_letter_code
_entity_poly.pdbx_strand_id
1 'polypeptide(L)'
;MKKSKKIVFATVLLLVCKFVTVAAFRFALTAKPVPTVKTVQDVLGNWVLSQRCYSDYSFDNMPDGMNEFFLQRFNKSYLKYRDKLTSLVPFLSDCTNGYISEDGQITGSEIDDDFRQNFSTIYQLIENNMPRFVSYLKDHKFDFSAENNGKDQDLDVNFVINKYRSLDRLFFSNPSKFVEKERLFSFSNRCFEYCFNSLTWPDFKKYLDNNSDHQLVKFLYSTMWYHLVGEGWKDWNNQTLVQIAEKSKQGARVVYIAGGLDIYQLLKYGIYNIDIIDPLLPSLEKYYSSKNWEWLIKGNNKNNGLEDKITFDFDGRKISLVRKKYSKNGVFVAHLSAKEKRKIEKSVTDWMVFDENNKYLGSVTFYRRFCDHADFITHSIDKKSADQKKEERLILMSFNELYYAFLPKEASGWDINIKHLPEDVKIYVKQLRNPIDVDVLKNIAQAEESKFKFIRLGSDPA
;
A
#
# COMPACT_ATOMS: atom_id res chain seq x y z
N MET A 1 -40.75 16.03 -76.42
CA MET A 1 -40.15 14.86 -75.75
C MET A 1 -38.87 15.10 -74.89
N LYS A 2 -38.32 16.33 -74.76
CA LYS A 2 -37.09 16.57 -73.95
C LYS A 2 -37.31 16.87 -72.45
N LYS A 3 -38.52 17.27 -72.02
CA LYS A 3 -38.82 17.61 -70.61
C LYS A 3 -39.05 16.39 -69.69
N SER A 4 -39.58 15.26 -70.19
CA SER A 4 -39.89 14.11 -69.32
C SER A 4 -38.65 13.30 -68.90
N LYS A 5 -37.60 13.24 -69.74
CA LYS A 5 -36.35 12.55 -69.38
C LYS A 5 -35.59 13.20 -68.22
N LYS A 6 -35.67 14.53 -68.06
CA LYS A 6 -35.02 15.25 -66.94
C LYS A 6 -35.70 15.00 -65.60
N ILE A 7 -37.03 14.86 -65.59
CA ILE A 7 -37.79 14.62 -64.36
C ILE A 7 -37.51 13.21 -63.85
N VAL A 8 -37.51 12.20 -64.73
CA VAL A 8 -37.19 10.82 -64.34
C VAL A 8 -35.77 10.70 -63.78
N PHE A 9 -34.77 11.37 -64.38
CA PHE A 9 -33.40 11.36 -63.88
C PHE A 9 -33.29 12.01 -62.49
N ALA A 10 -33.97 13.13 -62.26
CA ALA A 10 -33.97 13.81 -60.96
C ALA A 10 -34.65 12.97 -59.87
N THR A 11 -35.76 12.29 -60.20
CA THR A 11 -36.48 11.41 -59.26
C THR A 11 -35.66 10.17 -58.90
N VAL A 12 -34.99 9.54 -59.88
CA VAL A 12 -34.10 8.40 -59.64
C VAL A 12 -32.89 8.81 -58.81
N LEU A 13 -32.28 9.97 -59.09
CA LEU A 13 -31.14 10.48 -58.30
C LEU A 13 -31.54 10.77 -56.84
N LEU A 14 -32.72 11.35 -56.60
CA LEU A 14 -33.26 11.59 -55.26
C LEU A 14 -33.55 10.29 -54.50
N LEU A 15 -34.06 9.27 -55.18
CA LEU A 15 -34.30 7.94 -54.60
C LEU A 15 -32.98 7.23 -54.26
N VAL A 16 -31.98 7.27 -55.14
CA VAL A 16 -30.65 6.72 -54.88
C VAL A 16 -29.98 7.44 -53.71
N CYS A 17 -30.03 8.78 -53.67
CA CYS A 17 -29.49 9.54 -52.54
C CYS A 17 -30.18 9.20 -51.22
N LYS A 18 -31.52 9.03 -51.20
CA LYS A 18 -32.28 8.58 -50.01
C LYS A 18 -31.90 7.16 -49.59
N PHE A 19 -31.75 6.22 -50.53
CA PHE A 19 -31.35 4.85 -50.21
C PHE A 19 -29.92 4.78 -49.67
N VAL A 20 -28.99 5.54 -50.25
CA VAL A 20 -27.60 5.62 -49.77
C VAL A 20 -27.52 6.27 -48.39
N THR A 21 -28.30 7.33 -48.12
CA THR A 21 -28.35 7.92 -46.76
C THR A 21 -28.98 6.98 -45.76
N VAL A 22 -30.08 6.29 -46.08
CA VAL A 22 -30.70 5.32 -45.15
C VAL A 22 -29.80 4.10 -44.91
N ALA A 23 -29.11 3.60 -45.94
CA ALA A 23 -28.15 2.51 -45.81
C ALA A 23 -26.92 2.94 -44.99
N ALA A 24 -26.34 4.12 -45.25
CA ALA A 24 -25.24 4.67 -44.47
C ALA A 24 -25.64 4.97 -43.01
N PHE A 25 -26.88 5.42 -42.78
CA PHE A 25 -27.42 5.66 -41.44
C PHE A 25 -27.65 4.33 -40.69
N ARG A 26 -28.16 3.29 -41.36
CA ARG A 26 -28.26 1.94 -40.80
C ARG A 26 -26.90 1.31 -40.55
N PHE A 27 -25.91 1.54 -41.41
CA PHE A 27 -24.53 1.07 -41.22
C PHE A 27 -23.87 1.80 -40.03
N ALA A 28 -24.08 3.11 -39.90
CA ALA A 28 -23.61 3.90 -38.75
C ALA A 28 -24.32 3.53 -37.44
N LEU A 29 -25.57 3.04 -37.50
CA LEU A 29 -26.32 2.52 -36.35
C LEU A 29 -25.95 1.08 -35.97
N THR A 30 -25.31 0.32 -36.87
CA THR A 30 -24.93 -1.10 -36.66
C THR A 30 -23.44 -1.33 -36.51
N ALA A 31 -22.60 -0.33 -36.78
CA ALA A 31 -21.18 -0.36 -36.47
C ALA A 31 -21.00 -0.52 -34.95
N LYS A 32 -20.68 -1.75 -34.53
CA LYS A 32 -20.31 -2.01 -33.15
C LYS A 32 -19.13 -1.09 -32.80
N PRO A 33 -19.17 -0.39 -31.67
CA PRO A 33 -18.05 0.43 -31.23
C PRO A 33 -16.79 -0.45 -31.21
N VAL A 34 -15.74 0.01 -31.87
CA VAL A 34 -14.48 -0.71 -31.97
C VAL A 34 -13.85 -0.77 -30.57
N PRO A 35 -13.52 -1.97 -30.07
CA PRO A 35 -12.85 -2.10 -28.78
C PRO A 35 -11.51 -1.37 -28.78
N THR A 36 -11.20 -0.67 -27.69
CA THR A 36 -9.90 -0.02 -27.51
C THR A 36 -8.95 -0.99 -26.82
N VAL A 37 -7.74 -1.17 -27.38
CA VAL A 37 -6.67 -1.94 -26.73
C VAL A 37 -5.65 -0.97 -26.16
N LYS A 38 -5.30 -1.15 -24.88
CA LYS A 38 -4.27 -0.39 -24.17
C LYS A 38 -3.24 -1.33 -23.55
N THR A 39 -2.02 -0.84 -23.38
CA THR A 39 -1.02 -1.49 -22.54
C THR A 39 -1.27 -1.15 -21.07
N VAL A 40 -0.71 -1.94 -20.16
CA VAL A 40 -0.71 -1.59 -18.73
C VAL A 40 -0.09 -0.22 -18.47
N GLN A 41 0.95 0.18 -19.22
CA GLN A 41 1.59 1.48 -19.08
C GLN A 41 0.68 2.63 -19.51
N ASP A 42 -0.16 2.43 -20.53
CA ASP A 42 -1.13 3.44 -20.96
C ASP A 42 -2.18 3.74 -19.88
N VAL A 43 -2.47 2.75 -19.02
CA VAL A 43 -3.55 2.84 -18.04
C VAL A 43 -3.04 3.19 -16.65
N LEU A 44 -1.97 2.52 -16.20
CA LEU A 44 -1.40 2.65 -14.86
C LEU A 44 -0.17 3.58 -14.82
N GLY A 45 0.37 3.97 -15.98
CA GLY A 45 1.44 4.96 -16.10
C GLY A 45 2.62 4.72 -15.16
N ASN A 46 3.05 5.78 -14.46
CA ASN A 46 4.18 5.72 -13.54
C ASN A 46 3.93 4.84 -12.31
N TRP A 47 2.69 4.43 -12.04
CA TRP A 47 2.37 3.53 -10.92
C TRP A 47 3.10 2.19 -11.05
N VAL A 48 3.18 1.66 -12.28
CA VAL A 48 3.88 0.40 -12.58
C VAL A 48 5.36 0.45 -12.15
N LEU A 49 6.01 1.60 -12.35
CA LEU A 49 7.43 1.80 -12.07
C LEU A 49 7.70 2.23 -10.61
N SER A 50 6.68 2.78 -9.93
CA SER A 50 6.82 3.32 -8.58
C SER A 50 6.68 2.26 -7.50
N GLN A 51 5.88 1.22 -7.75
CA GLN A 51 5.67 0.10 -6.84
C GLN A 51 6.92 -0.79 -6.77
N ARG A 52 7.41 -1.04 -5.55
CA ARG A 52 8.39 -2.09 -5.28
C ARG A 52 7.76 -3.23 -4.51
N CYS A 53 8.41 -4.38 -4.59
CA CYS A 53 8.10 -5.54 -3.79
C CYS A 53 9.40 -5.90 -3.07
N TYR A 54 9.39 -5.78 -1.75
CA TYR A 54 10.52 -6.09 -0.90
C TYR A 54 10.33 -7.48 -0.29
N SER A 55 11.42 -8.23 -0.21
CA SER A 55 11.42 -9.50 0.51
C SER A 55 11.33 -9.27 2.02
N ASP A 56 10.98 -10.33 2.75
CA ASP A 56 11.12 -10.33 4.21
C ASP A 56 12.59 -10.58 4.56
N TYR A 57 13.37 -9.51 4.65
CA TYR A 57 14.81 -9.61 4.84
C TYR A 57 15.14 -10.18 6.23
N SER A 58 15.93 -11.26 6.28
CA SER A 58 16.48 -11.82 7.52
C SER A 58 17.70 -11.01 7.96
N PHE A 59 17.68 -10.56 9.22
CA PHE A 59 18.79 -9.78 9.78
C PHE A 59 19.97 -10.63 10.23
N ASP A 60 19.86 -11.96 10.27
CA ASP A 60 20.94 -12.86 10.72
C ASP A 60 22.22 -12.71 9.89
N ASN A 61 22.10 -12.40 8.59
CA ASN A 61 23.22 -12.24 7.67
C ASN A 61 23.71 -10.79 7.53
N MET A 62 23.17 -9.84 8.31
CA MET A 62 23.64 -8.45 8.28
C MET A 62 25.13 -8.29 8.62
N PRO A 63 25.69 -9.00 9.63
CA PRO A 63 27.10 -8.85 10.01
C PRO A 63 28.08 -9.17 8.89
N ASP A 64 27.75 -10.14 8.03
CA ASP A 64 28.59 -10.54 6.88
C ASP A 64 28.74 -9.39 5.87
N GLY A 65 27.74 -8.51 5.80
CA GLY A 65 27.73 -7.33 4.96
C GLY A 65 28.46 -6.11 5.54
N MET A 66 28.94 -6.17 6.78
CA MET A 66 29.67 -5.07 7.44
C MET A 66 31.14 -5.04 6.97
N ASN A 67 31.34 -4.62 5.72
CA ASN A 67 32.65 -4.46 5.09
C ASN A 67 32.98 -2.96 4.86
N GLU A 68 34.05 -2.68 4.13
CA GLU A 68 34.47 -1.30 3.81
C GLU A 68 33.35 -0.48 3.16
N PHE A 69 32.53 -1.09 2.28
CA PHE A 69 31.43 -0.38 1.63
C PHE A 69 30.30 -0.02 2.59
N PHE A 70 30.02 -0.88 3.58
CA PHE A 70 29.14 -0.52 4.69
C PHE A 70 29.70 0.68 5.44
N LEU A 71 30.98 0.63 5.83
CA LEU A 71 31.62 1.68 6.63
C LEU A 71 31.66 3.03 5.89
N GLN A 72 32.03 3.03 4.61
CA GLN A 72 32.00 4.23 3.78
C GLN A 72 30.60 4.85 3.74
N ARG A 73 29.56 4.00 3.67
CA ARG A 73 28.17 4.47 3.65
C ARG A 73 27.70 4.95 5.01
N PHE A 74 28.05 4.25 6.07
CA PHE A 74 27.81 4.61 7.46
C PHE A 74 28.41 5.99 7.77
N ASN A 75 29.71 6.19 7.49
CA ASN A 75 30.41 7.45 7.68
C ASN A 75 29.77 8.59 6.91
N LYS A 76 29.46 8.37 5.63
CA LYS A 76 28.79 9.37 4.77
C LYS A 76 27.42 9.77 5.32
N SER A 77 26.64 8.80 5.80
CA SER A 77 25.34 9.06 6.40
C SER A 77 25.48 9.79 7.74
N TYR A 78 26.44 9.39 8.59
CA TYR A 78 26.68 10.01 9.89
C TYR A 78 27.06 11.47 9.73
N LEU A 79 28.08 11.76 8.92
CA LEU A 79 28.53 13.14 8.66
C LEU A 79 27.42 14.02 8.08
N LYS A 80 26.56 13.45 7.22
CA LYS A 80 25.43 14.20 6.63
C LYS A 80 24.33 14.53 7.64
N TYR A 81 24.16 13.71 8.67
CA TYR A 81 23.02 13.81 9.60
C TYR A 81 23.44 14.08 11.04
N ARG A 82 24.72 14.35 11.30
CA ARG A 82 25.30 14.54 12.63
C ARG A 82 24.47 15.47 13.51
N ASP A 83 24.09 16.64 13.00
CA ASP A 83 23.32 17.64 13.77
C ASP A 83 21.97 17.11 14.28
N LYS A 84 21.36 16.18 13.55
CA LYS A 84 20.08 15.54 13.94
C LYS A 84 20.28 14.41 14.94
N LEU A 85 21.49 13.84 14.97
CA LEU A 85 21.86 12.70 15.79
C LEU A 85 22.61 13.11 17.06
N THR A 86 22.83 14.41 17.29
CA THR A 86 23.57 14.93 18.45
C THR A 86 23.07 14.35 19.78
N SER A 87 21.75 14.29 19.97
CA SER A 87 21.20 13.70 21.20
C SER A 87 21.50 12.21 21.30
N LEU A 88 21.63 11.49 20.18
CA LEU A 88 21.90 10.04 20.12
C LEU A 88 23.40 9.70 20.21
N VAL A 89 24.31 10.67 20.32
CA VAL A 89 25.76 10.41 20.38
C VAL A 89 26.16 9.45 21.51
N PRO A 90 25.62 9.55 22.75
CA PRO A 90 25.97 8.59 23.79
C PRO A 90 25.62 7.13 23.43
N PHE A 91 24.43 6.93 22.83
CA PHE A 91 24.01 5.62 22.34
C PHE A 91 24.86 5.14 21.17
N LEU A 92 25.18 6.04 20.22
CA LEU A 92 26.02 5.72 19.06
C LEU A 92 27.45 5.37 19.47
N SER A 93 28.01 6.08 20.46
CA SER A 93 29.33 5.76 21.00
C SER A 93 29.36 4.38 21.60
N ASP A 94 28.38 4.06 22.43
CA ASP A 94 28.25 2.76 23.06
C ASP A 94 28.07 1.62 22.01
N CYS A 95 27.11 1.74 21.09
CA CYS A 95 26.84 0.67 20.13
C CYS A 95 27.93 0.50 19.05
N THR A 96 28.75 1.53 18.82
CA THR A 96 29.87 1.48 17.86
C THR A 96 31.22 1.27 18.55
N ASN A 97 31.23 0.93 19.84
CA ASN A 97 32.45 0.72 20.63
C ASN A 97 33.42 1.92 20.57
N GLY A 98 32.90 3.14 20.66
CA GLY A 98 33.68 4.38 20.63
C GLY A 98 34.18 4.81 19.25
N TYR A 99 33.84 4.08 18.17
CA TYR A 99 34.13 4.51 16.80
C TYR A 99 33.49 5.88 16.49
N ILE A 100 32.27 6.11 16.98
CA ILE A 100 31.75 7.45 17.23
C ILE A 100 32.12 7.80 18.66
N SER A 101 32.96 8.81 18.89
CA SER A 101 33.33 9.21 20.25
C SER A 101 32.19 9.89 21.00
N GLU A 102 32.36 10.07 22.32
CA GLU A 102 31.37 10.76 23.17
C GLU A 102 31.13 12.23 22.77
N ASP A 103 32.08 12.88 22.07
CA ASP A 103 31.92 14.21 21.49
C ASP A 103 31.37 14.18 20.04
N GLY A 104 31.02 12.99 19.54
CA GLY A 104 30.40 12.75 18.24
C GLY A 104 31.35 12.90 17.05
N GLN A 105 32.64 12.64 17.22
CA GLN A 105 33.59 12.56 16.11
C GLN A 105 33.74 11.11 15.65
N ILE A 106 34.13 10.90 14.40
CA ILE A 106 34.58 9.59 13.93
C ILE A 106 36.05 9.45 14.33
N THR A 107 36.37 8.44 15.14
CA THR A 107 37.72 8.22 15.68
C THR A 107 38.44 7.04 15.00
N GLY A 108 37.69 6.08 14.46
CA GLY A 108 38.24 4.90 13.79
C GLY A 108 38.33 5.04 12.27
N SER A 109 39.15 4.19 11.66
CA SER A 109 39.26 4.03 10.20
C SER A 109 38.67 2.73 9.66
N GLU A 110 38.38 1.77 10.55
CA GLU A 110 37.85 0.44 10.22
C GLU A 110 36.83 -0.04 11.27
N ILE A 111 36.09 -1.11 10.95
CA ILE A 111 35.15 -1.76 11.87
C ILE A 111 35.94 -2.80 12.65
N ASP A 112 36.13 -2.58 13.95
CA ASP A 112 36.73 -3.57 14.85
C ASP A 112 35.74 -4.71 15.21
N ASP A 113 36.26 -5.72 15.89
CA ASP A 113 35.48 -6.92 16.25
C ASP A 113 34.33 -6.58 17.22
N ASP A 114 34.54 -5.63 18.13
CA ASP A 114 33.54 -5.22 19.13
C ASP A 114 32.39 -4.42 18.51
N PHE A 115 32.67 -3.47 17.60
CA PHE A 115 31.66 -2.79 16.79
C PHE A 115 30.87 -3.84 16.01
N ARG A 116 31.54 -4.76 15.30
CA ARG A 116 30.86 -5.84 14.57
C ARG A 116 29.99 -6.68 15.49
N GLN A 117 30.47 -7.04 16.68
CA GLN A 117 29.73 -7.86 17.64
C GLN A 117 28.51 -7.13 18.21
N ASN A 118 28.62 -5.84 18.50
CA ASN A 118 27.50 -5.02 18.97
C ASN A 118 26.39 -4.92 17.92
N PHE A 119 26.74 -4.65 16.67
CA PHE A 119 25.77 -4.62 15.58
C PHE A 119 25.18 -5.99 15.29
N SER A 120 25.99 -7.06 15.36
CA SER A 120 25.51 -8.44 15.26
C SER A 120 24.47 -8.76 16.33
N THR A 121 24.71 -8.32 17.57
CA THR A 121 23.76 -8.46 18.67
C THR A 121 22.47 -7.70 18.38
N ILE A 122 22.56 -6.45 17.94
CA ILE A 122 21.38 -5.66 17.55
C ILE A 122 20.55 -6.38 16.48
N TYR A 123 21.18 -6.86 15.41
CA TYR A 123 20.48 -7.54 14.31
C TYR A 123 19.83 -8.86 14.75
N GLN A 124 20.52 -9.67 15.56
CA GLN A 124 19.97 -10.90 16.11
C GLN A 124 18.77 -10.63 17.03
N LEU A 125 18.84 -9.57 17.85
CA LEU A 125 17.72 -9.17 18.70
C LEU A 125 16.52 -8.70 17.87
N ILE A 126 16.75 -7.96 16.78
CA ILE A 126 15.66 -7.54 15.87
C ILE A 126 15.00 -8.76 15.22
N GLU A 127 15.77 -9.75 14.76
CA GLU A 127 15.21 -10.94 14.10
C GLU A 127 14.45 -11.84 15.08
N ASN A 128 15.04 -12.11 16.25
CA ASN A 128 14.63 -13.22 17.10
C ASN A 128 14.00 -12.80 18.43
N ASN A 129 14.18 -11.55 18.89
CA ASN A 129 13.70 -11.11 20.21
C ASN A 129 13.50 -9.59 20.30
N MET A 130 12.49 -9.07 19.58
CA MET A 130 12.16 -7.64 19.61
C MET A 130 11.95 -7.04 21.01
N PRO A 131 11.31 -7.73 22.00
CA PRO A 131 11.24 -7.21 23.36
C PRO A 131 12.63 -6.98 24.00
N ARG A 132 13.57 -7.89 23.75
CA ARG A 132 14.95 -7.73 24.23
C ARG A 132 15.72 -6.67 23.44
N PHE A 133 15.45 -6.48 22.15
CA PHE A 133 15.96 -5.32 21.39
C PHE A 133 15.50 -3.99 22.02
N VAL A 134 14.22 -3.85 22.36
CA VAL A 134 13.70 -2.61 22.98
C VAL A 134 14.30 -2.38 24.37
N SER A 135 14.45 -3.45 25.16
CA SER A 135 15.18 -3.39 26.43
C SER A 135 16.65 -2.99 26.23
N TYR A 136 17.32 -3.55 25.21
CA TYR A 136 18.71 -3.22 24.85
C TYR A 136 18.85 -1.72 24.55
N LEU A 137 17.95 -1.13 23.76
CA LEU A 137 17.99 0.31 23.49
C LEU A 137 17.97 1.12 24.80
N LYS A 138 17.04 0.78 25.71
CA LYS A 138 16.93 1.46 27.01
C LYS A 138 18.20 1.33 27.84
N ASP A 139 18.77 0.12 27.93
CA ASP A 139 19.95 -0.18 28.73
C ASP A 139 21.21 0.54 28.22
N HIS A 140 21.28 0.82 26.91
CA HIS A 140 22.44 1.43 26.25
C HIS A 140 22.26 2.94 26.00
N LYS A 141 21.56 3.65 26.91
CA LYS A 141 21.43 5.12 26.89
C LYS A 141 20.72 5.68 25.64
N PHE A 142 19.83 4.90 25.01
CA PHE A 142 18.94 5.46 23.99
C PHE A 142 17.92 6.44 24.60
N ASP A 143 17.59 6.24 25.87
CA ASP A 143 16.68 7.08 26.63
C ASP A 143 17.45 8.25 27.27
N PHE A 144 17.19 9.47 26.80
CA PHE A 144 17.78 10.69 27.37
C PHE A 144 16.83 11.24 28.42
N SER A 145 17.37 11.55 29.60
CA SER A 145 16.66 11.95 30.81
C SER A 145 15.41 12.83 30.61
N ALA A 146 14.46 12.63 31.52
CA ALA A 146 13.13 13.27 31.61
C ALA A 146 13.11 14.81 31.49
N GLU A 147 14.24 15.51 31.58
CA GLU A 147 14.35 16.96 31.41
C GLU A 147 14.06 17.44 29.97
N ASN A 148 14.20 16.57 28.96
CA ASN A 148 13.85 16.89 27.57
C ASN A 148 12.41 16.45 27.18
N ASN A 149 11.78 15.55 27.94
CA ASN A 149 10.42 15.08 27.63
C ASN A 149 9.36 16.20 27.70
N GLY A 150 9.62 17.25 28.50
CA GLY A 150 8.79 18.47 28.53
C GLY A 150 8.95 19.38 27.30
N LYS A 151 10.09 19.33 26.59
CA LYS A 151 10.35 20.11 25.36
C LYS A 151 9.91 19.39 24.10
N ASP A 152 9.73 18.08 24.20
CA ASP A 152 9.39 17.19 23.10
C ASP A 152 7.91 17.26 22.68
N GLN A 153 7.06 17.92 23.48
CA GLN A 153 5.72 18.37 23.04
C GLN A 153 5.80 19.60 22.11
N ASP A 154 6.90 20.37 22.18
CA ASP A 154 7.14 21.57 21.38
C ASP A 154 8.06 21.31 20.17
N LEU A 155 8.65 20.12 20.06
CA LEU A 155 9.47 19.75 18.91
C LEU A 155 8.59 19.42 17.70
N ASP A 156 8.93 20.00 16.55
CA ASP A 156 8.36 19.65 15.24
C ASP A 156 8.41 18.13 15.03
N VAL A 157 7.24 17.53 14.80
CA VAL A 157 7.08 16.10 14.52
C VAL A 157 8.02 15.65 13.40
N ASN A 158 8.21 16.48 12.38
CA ASN A 158 9.10 16.18 11.27
C ASN A 158 10.57 16.14 11.69
N PHE A 159 10.97 16.95 12.68
CA PHE A 159 12.33 16.88 13.23
C PHE A 159 12.57 15.51 13.88
N VAL A 160 11.63 15.03 14.70
CA VAL A 160 11.72 13.73 15.37
C VAL A 160 11.75 12.58 14.36
N ILE A 161 10.85 12.59 13.37
CA ILE A 161 10.84 11.59 12.28
C ILE A 161 12.19 11.60 11.54
N ASN A 162 12.71 12.79 11.21
CA ASN A 162 13.97 12.92 10.50
C ASN A 162 15.19 12.47 11.32
N LYS A 163 15.18 12.66 12.65
CA LYS A 163 16.20 12.14 13.58
C LYS A 163 16.25 10.62 13.50
N TYR A 164 15.12 9.95 13.73
CA TYR A 164 15.07 8.49 13.76
C TYR A 164 15.27 7.86 12.39
N ARG A 165 14.78 8.47 11.32
CA ARG A 165 15.14 8.05 9.95
C ARG A 165 16.64 8.13 9.68
N SER A 166 17.33 9.11 10.27
CA SER A 166 18.78 9.25 10.10
C SER A 166 19.51 8.14 10.83
N LEU A 167 19.05 7.77 12.02
CA LEU A 167 19.56 6.63 12.79
C LEU A 167 19.36 5.31 12.03
N ASP A 168 18.14 5.06 11.56
CA ASP A 168 17.78 3.91 10.73
C ASP A 168 18.75 3.74 9.55
N ARG A 169 19.08 4.83 8.84
CA ARG A 169 20.02 4.80 7.71
C ARG A 169 21.45 4.44 8.11
N LEU A 170 21.86 4.73 9.35
CA LEU A 170 23.15 4.24 9.85
C LEU A 170 23.09 2.74 10.08
N PHE A 171 22.06 2.29 10.80
CA PHE A 171 21.92 0.90 11.22
C PHE A 171 21.75 -0.05 10.04
N PHE A 172 21.17 0.41 8.92
CA PHE A 172 20.93 -0.42 7.74
C PHE A 172 21.71 0.03 6.51
N SER A 173 22.82 0.75 6.71
CA SER A 173 23.66 1.30 5.65
C SER A 173 24.01 0.26 4.58
N ASN A 174 23.77 0.63 3.31
CA ASN A 174 24.14 -0.20 2.16
C ASN A 174 24.45 0.68 0.93
N PRO A 175 25.42 0.30 0.08
CA PRO A 175 25.64 0.98 -1.20
C PRO A 175 24.41 0.96 -2.12
N SER A 176 23.66 -0.14 -2.12
CA SER A 176 22.42 -0.28 -2.85
C SER A 176 21.26 0.32 -2.06
N LYS A 177 20.68 1.40 -2.60
CA LYS A 177 19.46 2.00 -2.04
C LYS A 177 18.27 1.04 -1.99
N PHE A 178 18.21 0.06 -2.92
CA PHE A 178 17.14 -0.93 -2.92
C PHE A 178 17.27 -1.84 -1.70
N VAL A 179 18.46 -2.37 -1.45
CA VAL A 179 18.75 -3.26 -0.31
C VAL A 179 18.60 -2.51 1.02
N GLU A 180 19.07 -1.26 1.11
CA GLU A 180 18.84 -0.40 2.28
C GLU A 180 17.34 -0.27 2.59
N LYS A 181 16.51 0.04 1.59
CA LYS A 181 15.06 0.15 1.77
C LYS A 181 14.38 -1.16 2.13
N GLU A 182 14.79 -2.27 1.52
CA GLU A 182 14.26 -3.60 1.84
C GLU A 182 14.50 -3.98 3.32
N ARG A 183 15.71 -3.70 3.83
CA ARG A 183 16.06 -3.89 5.24
C ARG A 183 15.21 -3.01 6.16
N LEU A 184 15.08 -1.73 5.81
CA LEU A 184 14.29 -0.77 6.58
C LEU A 184 12.80 -1.12 6.60
N PHE A 185 12.27 -1.58 5.47
CA PHE A 185 10.89 -2.05 5.36
C PHE A 185 10.64 -3.29 6.22
N SER A 186 11.60 -4.22 6.24
CA SER A 186 11.57 -5.42 7.09
C SER A 186 11.69 -5.06 8.57
N PHE A 187 12.53 -4.07 8.93
CA PHE A 187 12.68 -3.60 10.30
C PHE A 187 11.39 -2.96 10.81
N SER A 188 10.76 -2.10 10.01
CA SER A 188 9.47 -1.52 10.35
C SER A 188 8.35 -2.55 10.51
N ASN A 189 8.42 -3.67 9.79
CA ASN A 189 7.54 -4.82 10.00
C ASN A 189 7.74 -5.45 11.40
N ARG A 190 8.99 -5.65 11.85
CA ARG A 190 9.28 -6.15 13.21
C ARG A 190 8.81 -5.17 14.28
N CYS A 191 9.00 -3.87 14.06
CA CYS A 191 8.47 -2.82 14.93
C CYS A 191 6.94 -2.90 15.04
N PHE A 192 6.23 -3.07 13.92
CA PHE A 192 4.78 -3.21 13.92
C PHE A 192 4.32 -4.43 14.72
N GLU A 193 4.94 -5.59 14.47
CA GLU A 193 4.61 -6.83 15.18
C GLU A 193 4.85 -6.67 16.68
N TYR A 194 5.99 -6.12 17.09
CA TYR A 194 6.27 -5.85 18.50
C TYR A 194 5.22 -4.91 19.12
N CYS A 195 4.89 -3.82 18.42
CA CYS A 195 3.98 -2.81 18.95
C CYS A 195 2.53 -3.29 19.06
N PHE A 196 2.04 -4.20 18.22
CA PHE A 196 0.60 -4.48 18.14
C PHE A 196 0.19 -5.95 18.22
N ASN A 197 1.12 -6.90 18.10
CA ASN A 197 0.78 -8.31 18.26
C ASN A 197 0.36 -8.60 19.72
N SER A 198 -0.66 -9.44 19.91
CA SER A 198 -1.21 -9.80 21.22
C SER A 198 -0.16 -10.33 22.20
N LEU A 199 0.87 -11.02 21.72
CA LEU A 199 1.94 -11.57 22.56
C LEU A 199 2.88 -10.49 23.13
N THR A 200 3.13 -9.42 22.38
CA THR A 200 4.09 -8.37 22.75
C THR A 200 3.43 -7.08 23.21
N TRP A 201 2.13 -6.90 22.90
CA TRP A 201 1.34 -5.74 23.30
C TRP A 201 1.41 -5.43 24.80
N PRO A 202 1.27 -6.41 25.73
CA PRO A 202 1.35 -6.11 27.16
C PRO A 202 2.68 -5.50 27.58
N ASP A 203 3.77 -5.81 26.87
CA ASP A 203 5.07 -5.23 27.11
C ASP A 203 5.20 -3.84 26.49
N PHE A 204 4.90 -3.70 25.20
CA PHE A 204 4.91 -2.41 24.52
C PHE A 204 4.02 -1.36 25.21
N LYS A 205 2.83 -1.76 25.67
CA LYS A 205 1.89 -0.89 26.37
C LYS A 205 2.50 -0.24 27.62
N LYS A 206 3.43 -0.90 28.33
CA LYS A 206 4.13 -0.31 29.48
C LYS A 206 4.95 0.92 29.06
N TYR A 207 5.66 0.84 27.94
CA TYR A 207 6.43 1.95 27.39
C TYR A 207 5.52 3.06 26.85
N LEU A 208 4.37 2.70 26.26
CA LEU A 208 3.38 3.66 25.78
C LEU A 208 2.76 4.48 26.92
N ASP A 209 2.41 3.82 28.03
CA ASP A 209 1.78 4.43 29.20
C ASP A 209 2.78 5.20 30.08
N ASN A 210 4.08 4.95 29.94
CA ASN A 210 5.12 5.59 30.74
C ASN A 210 5.78 6.75 29.99
N ASN A 211 5.51 7.98 30.45
CA ASN A 211 6.07 9.20 29.86
C ASN A 211 7.61 9.24 29.82
N SER A 212 8.31 8.55 30.73
CA SER A 212 9.78 8.51 30.65
C SER A 212 10.27 7.79 29.40
N ASP A 213 9.53 6.78 28.94
CA ASP A 213 9.92 5.89 27.86
C ASP A 213 9.46 6.38 26.46
N HIS A 214 8.82 7.55 26.38
CA HIS A 214 8.23 8.05 25.13
C HIS A 214 9.25 8.24 24.00
N GLN A 215 10.54 8.39 24.28
CA GLN A 215 11.57 8.41 23.22
C GLN A 215 11.66 7.09 22.46
N LEU A 216 11.59 5.96 23.17
CA LEU A 216 11.56 4.63 22.55
C LEU A 216 10.30 4.46 21.69
N VAL A 217 9.14 4.92 22.21
CA VAL A 217 7.87 4.89 21.47
C VAL A 217 7.96 5.75 20.20
N LYS A 218 8.51 6.97 20.30
CA LYS A 218 8.71 7.86 19.15
C LYS A 218 9.65 7.26 18.11
N PHE A 219 10.69 6.54 18.51
CA PHE A 219 11.57 5.81 17.59
C PHE A 219 10.79 4.76 16.80
N LEU A 220 10.13 3.83 17.49
CA LEU A 220 9.35 2.76 16.86
C LEU A 220 8.26 3.32 15.93
N TYR A 221 7.54 4.35 16.38
CA TYR A 221 6.50 5.00 15.58
C TYR A 221 7.09 5.72 14.36
N SER A 222 8.20 6.44 14.51
CA SER A 222 8.85 7.14 13.39
C SER A 222 9.34 6.17 12.32
N THR A 223 9.93 5.04 12.73
CA THR A 223 10.39 3.98 11.84
C THR A 223 9.22 3.32 11.11
N MET A 224 8.15 2.94 11.82
CA MET A 224 6.94 2.39 11.19
C MET A 224 6.31 3.38 10.21
N TRP A 225 6.08 4.61 10.66
CA TRP A 225 5.45 5.63 9.85
C TRP A 225 6.26 5.93 8.59
N TYR A 226 7.57 6.19 8.72
CA TYR A 226 8.34 6.60 7.57
C TYR A 226 8.46 5.48 6.51
N HIS A 227 8.74 4.24 6.91
CA HIS A 227 8.98 3.17 5.94
C HIS A 227 7.74 2.37 5.54
N LEU A 228 6.63 2.37 6.29
CA LEU A 228 5.38 1.70 5.88
C LEU A 228 4.35 2.68 5.30
N VAL A 229 4.34 3.94 5.77
CA VAL A 229 3.35 4.96 5.40
C VAL A 229 3.97 6.01 4.48
N GLY A 230 4.90 6.82 4.98
CA GLY A 230 5.43 7.98 4.26
C GLY A 230 6.09 7.62 2.93
N GLU A 231 7.08 6.72 2.96
CA GLU A 231 7.76 6.25 1.76
C GLU A 231 7.17 4.94 1.20
N GLY A 232 6.72 4.04 2.10
CA GLY A 232 6.31 2.68 1.78
C GLY A 232 4.86 2.48 1.33
N TRP A 233 4.01 3.50 1.32
CA TRP A 233 2.59 3.35 0.93
C TRP A 233 2.39 2.67 -0.44
N LYS A 234 3.31 2.87 -1.38
CA LYS A 234 3.29 2.27 -2.72
C LYS A 234 3.92 0.88 -2.79
N ASP A 235 4.72 0.50 -1.79
CA ASP A 235 5.53 -0.71 -1.81
C ASP A 235 4.80 -1.89 -1.15
N TRP A 236 5.16 -3.10 -1.56
CA TRP A 236 4.57 -4.35 -1.10
C TRP A 236 5.56 -5.16 -0.29
N ASN A 237 5.07 -5.84 0.74
CA ASN A 237 5.77 -7.00 1.28
C ASN A 237 5.49 -8.22 0.38
N ASN A 238 6.56 -8.87 -0.10
CA ASN A 238 6.47 -10.06 -0.95
C ASN A 238 5.70 -11.20 -0.25
N GLN A 239 5.89 -11.36 1.05
CA GLN A 239 5.29 -12.46 1.82
C GLN A 239 3.76 -12.35 1.83
N THR A 240 3.19 -11.14 1.85
CA THR A 240 1.74 -10.93 1.70
C THR A 240 1.25 -11.35 0.33
N LEU A 241 1.96 -10.99 -0.75
CA LEU A 241 1.58 -11.40 -2.11
C LEU A 241 1.64 -12.92 -2.29
N VAL A 242 2.66 -13.57 -1.74
CA VAL A 242 2.82 -15.04 -1.77
C VAL A 242 1.65 -15.73 -1.06
N GLN A 243 1.34 -15.34 0.17
CA GLN A 243 0.23 -15.94 0.94
C GLN A 243 -1.12 -15.77 0.22
N ILE A 244 -1.39 -14.57 -0.31
CA ILE A 244 -2.63 -14.31 -1.05
C ILE A 244 -2.68 -15.14 -2.33
N ALA A 245 -1.56 -15.25 -3.05
CA ALA A 245 -1.48 -16.06 -4.28
C ALA A 245 -1.74 -17.54 -4.01
N GLU A 246 -1.23 -18.09 -2.92
CA GLU A 246 -1.49 -19.49 -2.51
C GLU A 246 -2.97 -19.74 -2.22
N LYS A 247 -3.60 -18.84 -1.46
CA LYS A 247 -5.03 -18.91 -1.17
C LYS A 247 -5.88 -18.69 -2.42
N SER A 248 -5.49 -17.78 -3.30
CA SER A 248 -6.20 -17.54 -4.56
C SER A 248 -6.15 -18.74 -5.52
N LYS A 249 -5.03 -19.48 -5.55
CA LYS A 249 -4.93 -20.76 -6.28
C LYS A 249 -5.92 -21.82 -5.78
N GLN A 250 -6.33 -21.74 -4.51
CA GLN A 250 -7.35 -22.60 -3.91
C GLN A 250 -8.79 -22.11 -4.16
N GLY A 251 -8.96 -21.01 -4.92
CA GLY A 251 -10.25 -20.45 -5.29
C GLY A 251 -10.70 -19.26 -4.44
N ALA A 252 -9.88 -18.80 -3.48
CA ALA A 252 -10.23 -17.64 -2.68
C ALA A 252 -10.28 -16.35 -3.52
N ARG A 253 -11.22 -15.46 -3.18
CA ARG A 253 -11.42 -14.16 -3.82
C ARG A 253 -10.83 -13.05 -2.95
N VAL A 254 -9.99 -12.21 -3.53
CA VAL A 254 -9.41 -11.07 -2.83
C VAL A 254 -10.41 -9.91 -2.84
N VAL A 255 -10.66 -9.32 -1.67
CA VAL A 255 -11.45 -8.10 -1.51
C VAL A 255 -10.49 -6.99 -1.10
N TYR A 256 -10.05 -6.20 -2.07
CA TYR A 256 -9.14 -5.09 -1.85
C TYR A 256 -9.91 -3.80 -1.55
N ILE A 257 -9.92 -3.42 -0.27
CA ILE A 257 -10.48 -2.17 0.21
C ILE A 257 -9.54 -1.02 -0.15
N ALA A 258 -10.06 -0.04 -0.89
CA ALA A 258 -9.34 1.11 -1.42
C ALA A 258 -8.04 0.72 -2.17
N GLY A 259 -8.11 -0.38 -2.93
CA GLY A 259 -6.98 -0.91 -3.68
C GLY A 259 -6.61 -0.12 -4.94
N GLY A 260 -7.42 0.84 -5.38
CA GLY A 260 -7.15 1.70 -6.52
C GLY A 260 -6.45 1.03 -7.71
N LEU A 261 -5.20 1.43 -7.94
CA LEU A 261 -4.35 0.99 -9.07
C LEU A 261 -3.40 -0.15 -8.71
N ASP A 262 -3.48 -0.70 -7.50
CA ASP A 262 -2.58 -1.75 -7.01
C ASP A 262 -2.78 -3.12 -7.66
N ILE A 263 -3.73 -3.23 -8.61
CA ILE A 263 -4.01 -4.44 -9.40
C ILE A 263 -2.81 -5.04 -10.11
N TYR A 264 -1.81 -4.21 -10.44
CA TYR A 264 -0.64 -4.65 -11.20
C TYR A 264 0.09 -5.79 -10.47
N GLN A 265 0.37 -5.62 -9.17
CA GLN A 265 1.10 -6.62 -8.39
C GLN A 265 0.25 -7.87 -8.18
N LEU A 266 -1.04 -7.74 -7.90
CA LEU A 266 -1.92 -8.91 -7.76
C LEU A 266 -1.92 -9.77 -9.03
N LEU A 267 -2.10 -9.14 -10.20
CA LEU A 267 -2.05 -9.82 -11.49
C LEU A 267 -0.66 -10.40 -11.79
N LYS A 268 0.42 -9.72 -11.39
CA LYS A 268 1.81 -10.19 -11.51
C LYS A 268 2.08 -11.45 -10.67
N TYR A 269 1.40 -11.63 -9.55
CA TYR A 269 1.51 -12.81 -8.68
C TYR A 269 0.49 -13.92 -9.02
N GLY A 270 -0.27 -13.75 -10.10
CA GLY A 270 -1.24 -14.75 -10.57
C GLY A 270 -2.55 -14.77 -9.78
N ILE A 271 -2.85 -13.68 -9.08
CA ILE A 271 -4.12 -13.48 -8.37
C ILE A 271 -5.09 -12.84 -9.36
N TYR A 272 -6.16 -13.55 -9.72
CA TYR A 272 -7.08 -13.11 -10.77
C TYR A 272 -8.52 -12.92 -10.32
N ASN A 273 -8.91 -13.43 -9.15
CA ASN A 273 -10.24 -13.25 -8.58
C ASN A 273 -10.21 -12.11 -7.55
N ILE A 274 -10.50 -10.89 -8.02
CA ILE A 274 -10.29 -9.66 -7.25
C ILE A 274 -11.57 -8.81 -7.28
N ASP A 275 -12.03 -8.38 -6.11
CA ASP A 275 -12.94 -7.26 -5.92
C ASP A 275 -12.16 -6.06 -5.42
N ILE A 276 -12.31 -4.90 -6.05
CA ILE A 276 -11.71 -3.65 -5.62
C ILE A 276 -12.84 -2.73 -5.20
N ILE A 277 -12.84 -2.33 -3.94
CA ILE A 277 -13.87 -1.47 -3.35
C ILE A 277 -13.23 -0.14 -3.08
N ASP A 278 -13.38 0.78 -4.02
CA ASP A 278 -12.68 2.06 -3.98
C ASP A 278 -13.56 3.15 -4.59
N PRO A 279 -13.78 4.28 -3.91
CA PRO A 279 -14.53 5.39 -4.47
C PRO A 279 -13.83 6.04 -5.69
N LEU A 280 -12.52 5.79 -5.88
CA LEU A 280 -11.63 6.35 -6.90
C LEU A 280 -11.86 7.85 -7.04
N LEU A 281 -11.40 8.58 -6.02
CA LEU A 281 -11.68 10.01 -5.84
C LEU A 281 -10.87 10.85 -6.83
N PRO A 282 -11.51 11.79 -7.56
CA PRO A 282 -10.82 12.68 -8.49
C PRO A 282 -9.75 13.59 -7.87
N SER A 283 -9.86 13.96 -6.59
CA SER A 283 -8.84 14.79 -5.92
C SER A 283 -7.49 14.08 -5.70
N LEU A 284 -7.45 12.76 -5.94
CA LEU A 284 -6.25 11.95 -5.82
C LEU A 284 -5.48 11.87 -7.15
N GLU A 285 -5.80 12.70 -8.15
CA GLU A 285 -5.12 12.80 -9.46
C GLU A 285 -3.60 13.00 -9.39
N LYS A 286 -3.04 13.57 -8.31
CA LYS A 286 -1.59 13.66 -8.10
C LYS A 286 -0.94 12.32 -7.69
N TYR A 287 -1.73 11.41 -7.12
CA TYR A 287 -1.27 10.13 -6.58
C TYR A 287 -1.66 8.95 -7.48
N TYR A 288 -2.81 9.02 -8.13
CA TYR A 288 -3.23 8.10 -9.18
C TYR A 288 -2.74 8.59 -10.54
N SER A 289 -2.11 7.71 -11.30
CA SER A 289 -1.53 8.03 -12.60
C SER A 289 -2.54 8.65 -13.57
N SER A 290 -2.50 9.97 -13.73
CA SER A 290 -3.14 10.76 -14.81
C SER A 290 -4.64 10.49 -15.04
N LYS A 291 -5.25 11.14 -16.03
CA LYS A 291 -6.69 11.02 -16.36
C LYS A 291 -7.11 9.60 -16.84
N ASN A 292 -6.21 8.61 -16.81
CA ASN A 292 -6.41 7.29 -17.40
C ASN A 292 -7.07 6.28 -16.45
N TRP A 293 -7.14 6.57 -15.14
CA TRP A 293 -7.84 5.68 -14.20
C TRP A 293 -9.38 5.72 -14.39
N GLU A 294 -9.96 6.84 -14.83
CA GLU A 294 -11.40 6.88 -15.15
C GLU A 294 -11.74 5.89 -16.26
N TRP A 295 -10.81 5.68 -17.18
CA TRP A 295 -10.95 4.68 -18.24
C TRP A 295 -10.98 3.26 -17.69
N LEU A 296 -10.33 2.94 -16.56
CA LEU A 296 -10.49 1.61 -15.90
C LEU A 296 -11.94 1.35 -15.50
N ILE A 297 -12.64 2.40 -15.06
CA ILE A 297 -14.04 2.30 -14.61
C ILE A 297 -15.02 2.41 -15.77
N LYS A 298 -14.80 3.31 -16.72
CA LYS A 298 -15.72 3.54 -17.83
C LYS A 298 -14.97 3.90 -19.10
N GLY A 299 -15.12 3.11 -20.16
CA GLY A 299 -14.52 3.44 -21.46
C GLY A 299 -15.19 4.64 -22.13
N ASN A 300 -14.48 5.23 -23.09
CA ASN A 300 -14.86 6.48 -23.75
C ASN A 300 -15.86 6.32 -24.90
N ASN A 301 -16.10 5.08 -25.35
CA ASN A 301 -17.00 4.78 -26.46
C ASN A 301 -18.48 4.70 -26.00
N LYS A 302 -19.41 4.62 -26.97
CA LYS A 302 -20.87 4.66 -26.71
C LYS A 302 -21.39 3.50 -25.87
N ASN A 303 -20.68 2.37 -25.82
CA ASN A 303 -21.01 1.21 -24.97
C ASN A 303 -20.23 1.21 -23.64
N ASN A 304 -19.70 2.34 -23.19
CA ASN A 304 -18.98 2.47 -21.90
C ASN A 304 -17.73 1.57 -21.77
N GLY A 305 -17.15 1.17 -22.89
CA GLY A 305 -15.89 0.44 -22.98
C GLY A 305 -16.05 -1.07 -23.01
N LEU A 306 -17.24 -1.62 -23.26
CA LEU A 306 -17.37 -3.07 -23.37
C LEU A 306 -16.47 -3.61 -24.48
N GLU A 307 -15.81 -4.72 -24.18
CA GLU A 307 -14.76 -5.39 -24.95
C GLU A 307 -13.41 -4.64 -25.02
N ASP A 308 -13.27 -3.46 -24.41
CA ASP A 308 -11.97 -2.82 -24.25
C ASP A 308 -10.99 -3.77 -23.55
N LYS A 309 -9.72 -3.73 -23.96
CA LYS A 309 -8.68 -4.66 -23.55
C LYS A 309 -7.49 -3.93 -22.94
N ILE A 310 -6.97 -4.46 -21.84
CA ILE A 310 -5.66 -4.10 -21.28
C ILE A 310 -4.74 -5.30 -21.42
N THR A 311 -3.53 -5.08 -21.94
CA THR A 311 -2.51 -6.11 -22.06
C THR A 311 -1.44 -5.95 -20.99
N PHE A 312 -1.07 -7.07 -20.37
CA PHE A 312 0.01 -7.16 -19.39
C PHE A 312 1.02 -8.18 -19.88
N ASP A 313 2.30 -7.82 -19.79
CA ASP A 313 3.42 -8.69 -20.09
C ASP A 313 4.30 -8.77 -18.84
N PHE A 314 4.32 -9.93 -18.20
CA PHE A 314 5.04 -10.18 -16.96
C PHE A 314 6.11 -11.24 -17.21
N ASP A 315 7.36 -10.85 -17.42
CA ASP A 315 8.55 -11.74 -17.43
C ASP A 315 8.27 -13.16 -17.97
N GLY A 316 7.74 -13.27 -19.19
CA GLY A 316 7.42 -14.56 -19.85
C GLY A 316 5.97 -15.05 -19.71
N ARG A 317 5.08 -14.28 -19.06
CA ARG A 317 3.64 -14.55 -18.93
C ARG A 317 2.82 -13.35 -19.42
N LYS A 318 2.05 -13.57 -20.49
CA LYS A 318 1.13 -12.57 -21.03
C LYS A 318 -0.29 -12.84 -20.57
N ILE A 319 -0.95 -11.81 -20.07
CA ILE A 319 -2.38 -11.85 -19.78
C ILE A 319 -3.09 -10.64 -20.37
N SER A 320 -4.41 -10.72 -20.45
CA SER A 320 -5.23 -9.57 -20.80
C SER A 320 -6.47 -9.46 -19.94
N LEU A 321 -6.84 -8.22 -19.62
CA LEU A 321 -8.10 -7.87 -19.00
C LEU A 321 -9.04 -7.38 -20.10
N VAL A 322 -10.23 -7.97 -20.21
CA VAL A 322 -11.26 -7.56 -21.17
C VAL A 322 -12.51 -7.09 -20.41
N ARG A 323 -12.97 -5.86 -20.64
CA ARG A 323 -14.14 -5.33 -19.95
C ARG A 323 -15.40 -6.02 -20.46
N LYS A 324 -16.09 -6.76 -19.60
CA LYS A 324 -17.32 -7.49 -19.98
C LYS A 324 -18.59 -6.85 -19.45
N LYS A 325 -18.48 -5.99 -18.43
CA LYS A 325 -19.64 -5.34 -17.85
C LYS A 325 -19.31 -3.95 -17.36
N TYR A 326 -20.31 -3.07 -17.48
CA TYR A 326 -20.38 -1.80 -16.79
C TYR A 326 -21.83 -1.50 -16.43
N SER A 327 -22.08 -1.18 -15.17
CA SER A 327 -23.41 -0.79 -14.69
C SER A 327 -23.31 0.34 -13.69
N LYS A 328 -24.18 1.35 -13.85
CA LYS A 328 -24.33 2.48 -12.94
C LYS A 328 -25.39 2.17 -11.89
N ASN A 329 -25.18 2.58 -10.65
CA ASN A 329 -26.14 2.35 -9.57
C ASN A 329 -26.23 3.54 -8.59
N GLY A 330 -26.59 4.71 -9.14
CA GLY A 330 -26.79 5.93 -8.37
C GLY A 330 -25.51 6.76 -8.18
N VAL A 331 -25.49 7.56 -7.12
CA VAL A 331 -24.40 8.48 -6.79
C VAL A 331 -24.09 8.44 -5.29
N PHE A 332 -22.89 8.84 -4.92
CA PHE A 332 -22.50 9.12 -3.53
C PHE A 332 -21.82 10.48 -3.43
N VAL A 333 -21.78 11.05 -2.23
CA VAL A 333 -21.08 12.30 -1.96
C VAL A 333 -19.75 11.95 -1.30
N ALA A 334 -18.66 12.29 -1.96
CA ALA A 334 -17.33 12.22 -1.38
C ALA A 334 -16.94 13.58 -0.81
N HIS A 335 -16.36 13.55 0.39
CA HIS A 335 -15.72 14.71 1.00
C HIS A 335 -14.25 14.67 0.61
N LEU A 336 -13.82 15.62 -0.22
CA LEU A 336 -12.45 15.74 -0.71
C LEU A 336 -11.67 16.71 0.20
N SER A 337 -10.38 16.87 -0.07
CA SER A 337 -9.53 17.85 0.61
C SER A 337 -10.16 19.25 0.57
N ALA A 338 -9.92 20.06 1.61
CA ALA A 338 -10.45 21.43 1.74
C ALA A 338 -12.00 21.55 1.84
N LYS A 339 -12.67 20.54 2.40
CA LYS A 339 -14.15 20.50 2.62
C LYS A 339 -14.97 20.50 1.33
N GLU A 340 -14.36 20.31 0.17
CA GLU A 340 -15.07 20.18 -1.09
C GLU A 340 -15.94 18.91 -1.05
N LYS A 341 -17.21 19.03 -1.43
CA LYS A 341 -18.12 17.89 -1.57
C LYS A 341 -18.34 17.63 -3.05
N ARG A 342 -18.00 16.42 -3.51
CA ARG A 342 -18.19 16.02 -4.91
C ARG A 342 -19.19 14.88 -5.00
N LYS A 343 -20.18 15.02 -5.88
CA LYS A 343 -21.07 13.91 -6.25
C LYS A 343 -20.34 13.03 -7.24
N ILE A 344 -20.20 11.75 -6.91
CA ILE A 344 -19.51 10.74 -7.71
C ILE A 344 -20.51 9.64 -8.06
N GLU A 345 -20.46 9.17 -9.30
CA GLU A 345 -21.31 8.09 -9.78
C GLU A 345 -20.89 6.74 -9.20
N LYS A 346 -21.86 6.02 -8.62
CA LYS A 346 -21.66 4.63 -8.21
C LYS A 346 -21.69 3.74 -9.44
N SER A 347 -20.74 2.83 -9.55
CA SER A 347 -20.70 1.89 -10.67
C SER A 347 -20.05 0.57 -10.27
N VAL A 348 -20.35 -0.46 -11.06
CA VAL A 348 -19.71 -1.75 -11.02
C VAL A 348 -19.16 -2.05 -12.41
N THR A 349 -17.89 -2.40 -12.48
CA THR A 349 -17.18 -2.68 -13.74
C THR A 349 -16.47 -4.02 -13.64
N ASP A 350 -16.79 -4.96 -14.53
CA ASP A 350 -16.23 -6.31 -14.50
C ASP A 350 -15.24 -6.47 -15.66
N TRP A 351 -14.02 -6.85 -15.33
CA TRP A 351 -12.96 -7.25 -16.25
C TRP A 351 -12.71 -8.74 -16.13
N MET A 352 -12.77 -9.46 -17.24
CA MET A 352 -12.34 -10.87 -17.30
C MET A 352 -10.87 -10.95 -17.65
N VAL A 353 -10.15 -11.84 -16.97
CA VAL A 353 -8.72 -12.10 -17.17
C VAL A 353 -8.55 -13.32 -18.06
N PHE A 354 -7.75 -13.18 -19.11
CA PHE A 354 -7.42 -14.24 -20.06
C PHE A 354 -5.90 -14.40 -20.20
N ASP A 355 -5.42 -15.62 -20.40
CA ASP A 355 -4.04 -15.86 -20.83
C ASP A 355 -3.82 -15.56 -22.31
N GLU A 356 -2.60 -15.80 -22.80
CA GLU A 356 -2.23 -15.63 -24.21
C GLU A 356 -2.99 -16.54 -25.19
N ASN A 357 -3.55 -17.65 -24.70
CA ASN A 357 -4.33 -18.62 -25.47
C ASN A 357 -5.84 -18.35 -25.37
N ASN A 358 -6.25 -17.20 -24.82
CA ASN A 358 -7.64 -16.84 -24.52
C ASN A 358 -8.34 -17.78 -23.53
N LYS A 359 -7.61 -18.53 -22.70
CA LYS A 359 -8.18 -19.28 -21.59
C LYS A 359 -8.54 -18.32 -20.46
N TYR A 360 -9.75 -18.44 -19.94
CA TYR A 360 -10.21 -17.67 -18.79
C TYR A 360 -9.43 -18.05 -17.53
N LEU A 361 -8.94 -17.04 -16.80
CA LEU A 361 -8.16 -17.19 -15.57
C LEU A 361 -8.89 -16.70 -14.31
N GLY A 362 -9.79 -15.72 -14.44
CA GLY A 362 -10.48 -15.10 -13.31
C GLY A 362 -11.09 -13.75 -13.67
N SER A 363 -11.53 -12.98 -12.67
CA SER A 363 -12.15 -11.67 -12.86
C SER A 363 -11.72 -10.60 -11.86
N VAL A 364 -11.53 -9.38 -12.36
CA VAL A 364 -11.31 -8.17 -11.58
C VAL A 364 -12.55 -7.30 -11.65
N THR A 365 -13.18 -7.06 -10.50
CA THR A 365 -14.40 -6.26 -10.40
C THR A 365 -14.13 -4.99 -9.62
N PHE A 366 -14.40 -3.83 -10.22
CA PHE A 366 -14.32 -2.54 -9.55
C PHE A 366 -15.70 -2.11 -9.06
N TYR A 367 -15.82 -1.91 -7.75
CA TYR A 367 -16.97 -1.30 -7.09
C TYR A 367 -16.63 0.15 -6.74
N ARG A 368 -17.14 1.09 -7.54
CA ARG A 368 -16.97 2.52 -7.27
C ARG A 368 -17.94 2.98 -6.19
N ARG A 369 -17.54 2.81 -4.94
CA ARG A 369 -18.29 3.20 -3.73
C ARG A 369 -17.34 3.22 -2.53
N PHE A 370 -17.80 3.80 -1.43
CA PHE A 370 -17.19 3.54 -0.12
C PHE A 370 -17.44 2.10 0.31
N CYS A 371 -16.50 1.53 1.07
CA CYS A 371 -16.69 0.25 1.73
C CYS A 371 -17.70 0.37 2.87
N ASP A 372 -18.25 -0.77 3.26
CA ASP A 372 -19.09 -0.93 4.45
C ASP A 372 -18.72 -2.20 5.21
N HIS A 373 -19.37 -2.46 6.35
CA HIS A 373 -19.09 -3.64 7.17
C HIS A 373 -19.24 -4.98 6.43
N ALA A 374 -20.14 -5.07 5.44
CA ALA A 374 -20.37 -6.33 4.73
C ALA A 374 -19.17 -6.71 3.84
N ASP A 375 -18.29 -5.75 3.54
CA ASP A 375 -17.07 -5.99 2.77
C ASP A 375 -16.01 -6.74 3.57
N PHE A 376 -16.10 -6.74 4.90
CA PHE A 376 -15.17 -7.42 5.79
C PHE A 376 -15.61 -8.86 6.14
N ILE A 377 -16.67 -9.36 5.52
CA ILE A 377 -17.13 -10.73 5.67
C ILE A 377 -16.20 -11.67 4.88
N THR A 378 -15.59 -12.62 5.58
CA THR A 378 -14.57 -13.59 5.08
C THR A 378 -15.15 -14.77 4.28
N HIS A 379 -16.48 -14.91 4.25
CA HIS A 379 -17.15 -15.94 3.48
C HIS A 379 -18.38 -15.39 2.78
N SER A 380 -18.50 -15.61 1.46
CA SER A 380 -19.76 -15.38 0.76
C SER A 380 -20.43 -16.69 0.38
N ILE A 381 -21.77 -16.67 0.32
CA ILE A 381 -22.54 -17.78 -0.25
C ILE A 381 -22.62 -17.52 -1.75
N ASP A 382 -21.99 -18.39 -2.56
CA ASP A 382 -22.16 -18.32 -4.01
C ASP A 382 -23.55 -18.83 -4.39
N LYS A 383 -24.49 -17.88 -4.57
CA LYS A 383 -25.87 -18.15 -4.99
C LYS A 383 -25.98 -18.70 -6.42
N LYS A 384 -24.88 -18.70 -7.21
CA LYS A 384 -24.88 -19.23 -8.59
C LYS A 384 -24.45 -20.70 -8.66
N SER A 385 -23.87 -21.26 -7.60
CA SER A 385 -23.57 -22.69 -7.54
C SER A 385 -24.78 -23.48 -7.03
N ALA A 386 -25.12 -24.59 -7.71
CA ALA A 386 -26.17 -25.49 -7.26
C ALA A 386 -25.91 -26.08 -5.85
N ASP A 387 -24.65 -26.03 -5.40
CA ASP A 387 -24.17 -26.64 -4.15
C ASP A 387 -23.91 -25.64 -3.01
N GLN A 388 -24.34 -24.36 -3.12
CA GLN A 388 -24.11 -23.32 -2.09
C GLN A 388 -22.68 -23.31 -1.51
N LYS A 389 -21.65 -23.39 -2.35
CA LYS A 389 -20.27 -23.38 -1.85
C LYS A 389 -19.96 -22.01 -1.23
N LYS A 390 -19.38 -22.05 -0.02
CA LYS A 390 -18.80 -20.85 0.61
C LYS A 390 -17.53 -20.47 -0.15
N GLU A 391 -17.49 -19.28 -0.72
CA GLU A 391 -16.27 -18.70 -1.27
C GLU A 391 -15.49 -18.03 -0.14
N GLU A 392 -14.23 -18.41 0.07
CA GLU A 392 -13.31 -17.72 0.98
C GLU A 392 -12.97 -16.34 0.40
N ARG A 393 -13.12 -15.30 1.22
CA ARG A 393 -12.80 -13.91 0.88
C ARG A 393 -11.61 -13.45 1.72
N LEU A 394 -10.55 -13.06 1.02
CA LEU A 394 -9.33 -12.53 1.63
C LEU A 394 -9.43 -11.01 1.66
N ILE A 395 -9.57 -10.43 2.85
CA ILE A 395 -9.62 -8.97 2.98
C ILE A 395 -8.21 -8.41 2.84
N LEU A 396 -8.02 -7.48 1.91
CA LEU A 396 -6.75 -6.81 1.64
C LEU A 396 -6.92 -5.30 1.72
N MET A 397 -5.97 -4.60 2.33
CA MET A 397 -5.88 -3.15 2.32
C MET A 397 -4.43 -2.68 2.39
N SER A 398 -4.21 -1.37 2.23
CA SER A 398 -2.91 -0.77 2.51
C SER A 398 -2.84 -0.30 3.97
N PHE A 399 -1.62 -0.10 4.47
CA PHE A 399 -1.36 0.32 5.84
C PHE A 399 -2.02 1.67 6.17
N ASN A 400 -2.11 2.61 5.24
CA ASN A 400 -2.82 3.88 5.48
C ASN A 400 -4.32 3.64 5.69
N GLU A 401 -4.91 2.87 4.78
CA GLU A 401 -6.33 2.53 4.75
C GLU A 401 -6.75 1.74 5.99
N LEU A 402 -5.86 0.90 6.54
CA LEU A 402 -6.07 0.22 7.82
C LEU A 402 -6.48 1.21 8.91
N TYR A 403 -5.74 2.31 9.08
CA TYR A 403 -6.05 3.28 10.12
C TYR A 403 -7.30 4.09 9.81
N TYR A 404 -7.51 4.50 8.56
CA TYR A 404 -8.72 5.21 8.18
C TYR A 404 -9.98 4.36 8.31
N ALA A 405 -9.92 3.07 8.00
CA ALA A 405 -11.09 2.19 8.01
C ALA A 405 -11.73 2.08 9.39
N PHE A 406 -10.90 1.91 10.43
CA PHE A 406 -11.36 1.61 11.79
C PHE A 406 -11.50 2.85 12.70
N LEU A 407 -11.14 4.04 12.21
CA LEU A 407 -11.38 5.29 12.92
C LEU A 407 -12.85 5.75 12.80
N PRO A 408 -13.39 6.44 13.82
CA PRO A 408 -14.73 7.02 13.75
C PRO A 408 -14.79 8.16 12.73
N LYS A 409 -15.99 8.46 12.21
CA LYS A 409 -16.22 9.52 11.20
C LYS A 409 -15.80 10.91 11.69
N GLU A 410 -15.95 11.17 12.98
CA GLU A 410 -15.54 12.42 13.64
C GLU A 410 -14.02 12.62 13.57
N ALA A 411 -13.25 11.52 13.50
CA ALA A 411 -11.81 11.52 13.29
C ALA A 411 -11.43 11.34 11.80
N SER A 412 -12.37 11.60 10.88
CA SER A 412 -12.22 11.40 9.43
C SER A 412 -12.00 9.95 8.99
N GLY A 413 -12.38 8.97 9.81
CA GLY A 413 -12.37 7.56 9.45
C GLY A 413 -13.65 7.05 8.79
N TRP A 414 -13.69 5.76 8.44
CA TRP A 414 -14.82 5.11 7.77
C TRP A 414 -15.79 4.43 8.73
N ASP A 415 -15.51 4.44 10.03
CA ASP A 415 -16.42 3.97 11.09
C ASP A 415 -16.76 2.47 10.97
N ILE A 416 -15.79 1.68 10.50
CA ILE A 416 -15.87 0.22 10.57
C ILE A 416 -15.62 -0.20 12.03
N ASN A 417 -16.68 -0.50 12.76
CA ASN A 417 -16.60 -1.00 14.12
C ASN A 417 -15.96 -2.40 14.20
N ILE A 418 -14.79 -2.48 14.86
CA ILE A 418 -14.01 -3.71 15.10
C ILE A 418 -14.85 -4.79 15.81
N LYS A 419 -15.78 -4.40 16.71
CA LYS A 419 -16.61 -5.35 17.48
C LYS A 419 -17.61 -6.13 16.63
N HIS A 420 -17.87 -5.68 15.40
CA HIS A 420 -18.79 -6.33 14.47
C HIS A 420 -18.08 -7.19 13.43
N LEU A 421 -16.74 -7.28 13.49
CA LEU A 421 -15.98 -8.16 12.62
C LEU A 421 -16.12 -9.61 13.09
N PRO A 422 -16.03 -10.59 12.17
CA PRO A 422 -15.88 -12.00 12.53
C PRO A 422 -14.65 -12.21 13.42
N GLU A 423 -14.74 -13.10 14.42
CA GLU A 423 -13.62 -13.37 15.34
C GLU A 423 -12.40 -13.97 14.62
N ASP A 424 -12.64 -14.73 13.56
CA ASP A 424 -11.63 -15.39 12.74
C ASP A 424 -11.13 -14.53 11.57
N VAL A 425 -11.53 -13.24 11.50
CA VAL A 425 -11.11 -12.36 10.41
C VAL A 425 -9.60 -12.24 10.36
N LYS A 426 -9.05 -12.41 9.16
CA LYS A 426 -7.65 -12.10 8.84
C LYS A 426 -7.63 -11.04 7.75
N ILE A 427 -7.01 -9.91 8.06
CA ILE A 427 -6.84 -8.78 7.14
C ILE A 427 -5.39 -8.79 6.67
N TYR A 428 -5.20 -9.01 5.37
CA TYR A 428 -3.92 -8.82 4.74
C TYR A 428 -3.67 -7.32 4.57
N VAL A 429 -2.48 -6.87 4.94
CA VAL A 429 -2.06 -5.48 4.76
C VAL A 429 -0.87 -5.52 3.82
N LYS A 430 -0.97 -4.82 2.69
CA LYS A 430 0.01 -4.80 1.60
C LYS A 430 1.47 -4.67 2.08
N GLN A 431 1.70 -3.84 3.09
CA GLN A 431 3.02 -3.52 3.60
C GLN A 431 3.51 -4.47 4.70
N LEU A 432 2.60 -5.28 5.27
CA LEU A 432 2.92 -6.18 6.36
C LEU A 432 3.31 -7.57 5.83
N ARG A 433 4.17 -8.29 6.54
CA ARG A 433 4.54 -9.68 6.19
C ARG A 433 3.50 -10.71 6.64
N ASN A 434 2.72 -10.38 7.66
CA ASN A 434 1.71 -11.24 8.27
C ASN A 434 0.34 -10.56 8.23
N PRO A 435 -0.75 -11.32 8.01
CA PRO A 435 -2.09 -10.78 8.17
C PRO A 435 -2.36 -10.46 9.64
N ILE A 436 -3.21 -9.46 9.87
CA ILE A 436 -3.61 -9.03 11.20
C ILE A 436 -5.01 -9.57 11.55
N ASP A 437 -5.28 -9.72 12.83
CA ASP A 437 -6.60 -10.10 13.36
C ASP A 437 -7.22 -9.02 14.24
N VAL A 438 -8.38 -9.35 14.79
CA VAL A 438 -9.16 -8.47 15.67
C VAL A 438 -8.33 -7.97 16.87
N ASP A 439 -7.44 -8.78 17.42
CA ASP A 439 -6.70 -8.37 18.61
C ASP A 439 -5.61 -7.36 18.27
N VAL A 440 -4.92 -7.52 17.14
CA VAL A 440 -4.03 -6.47 16.61
C VAL A 440 -4.80 -5.16 16.38
N LEU A 441 -6.00 -5.23 15.78
CA LEU A 441 -6.85 -4.04 15.56
C LEU A 441 -7.24 -3.36 16.88
N LYS A 442 -7.61 -4.13 17.91
CA LYS A 442 -7.92 -3.60 19.25
C LYS A 442 -6.68 -2.94 19.88
N ASN A 443 -5.49 -3.51 19.69
CA ASN A 443 -4.25 -2.96 20.25
C ASN A 443 -3.89 -1.64 19.55
N ILE A 444 -4.05 -1.56 18.23
CA ILE A 444 -3.91 -0.31 17.47
C ILE A 444 -4.89 0.75 18.01
N ALA A 445 -6.18 0.41 18.16
CA ALA A 445 -7.19 1.34 18.67
C ALA A 445 -6.86 1.84 20.10
N GLN A 446 -6.45 0.94 21.00
CA GLN A 446 -6.01 1.31 22.35
C GLN A 446 -4.78 2.24 22.33
N ALA A 447 -3.85 2.02 21.40
CA ALA A 447 -2.67 2.87 21.28
C ALA A 447 -3.03 4.30 20.85
N GLU A 448 -3.98 4.45 19.93
CA GLU A 448 -4.49 5.77 19.48
C GLU A 448 -5.26 6.51 20.58
N GLU A 449 -5.96 5.76 21.46
CA GLU A 449 -6.66 6.29 22.64
C GLU A 449 -5.72 6.65 23.80
N SER A 450 -4.45 6.22 23.76
CA SER A 450 -3.48 6.48 24.83
C SER A 450 -3.16 7.96 25.03
N LYS A 451 -2.53 8.30 26.16
CA LYS A 451 -2.07 9.66 26.46
C LYS A 451 -0.85 10.08 25.62
N PHE A 452 -0.16 9.14 25.00
CA PHE A 452 0.95 9.43 24.10
C PHE A 452 0.42 10.08 22.82
N LYS A 453 0.81 11.34 22.57
CA LYS A 453 0.45 12.09 21.36
C LYS A 453 1.73 12.47 20.62
N PHE A 454 1.95 11.87 19.46
CA PHE A 454 3.11 12.13 18.61
C PHE A 454 2.71 12.09 17.13
N ILE A 455 2.49 10.90 16.59
CA ILE A 455 1.98 10.68 15.24
C ILE A 455 0.91 9.61 15.29
N ARG A 456 -0.13 9.77 14.45
CA ARG A 456 -1.04 8.67 14.17
C ARG A 456 -0.45 7.88 13.02
N LEU A 457 -0.29 6.59 13.23
CA LEU A 457 0.19 5.72 12.16
C LEU A 457 -0.89 5.73 11.06
N GLY A 458 -0.50 5.87 9.80
CA GLY A 458 -1.43 5.97 8.66
C GLY A 458 -2.00 7.35 8.32
N SER A 459 -1.71 8.42 9.08
CA SER A 459 -2.05 9.81 8.69
C SER A 459 -0.82 10.63 8.32
N ASP A 460 -1.02 11.78 7.65
CA ASP A 460 0.05 12.80 7.55
C ASP A 460 0.49 13.23 8.96
N PRO A 461 1.77 13.64 9.15
CA PRO A 461 2.23 14.20 10.41
C PRO A 461 1.42 15.48 10.69
N ALA A 462 0.95 15.65 11.93
CA ALA A 462 0.12 16.77 12.34
C ALA A 462 0.83 18.13 12.21
#